data_AF-A0A4R8DTU1-F1
#
_entry.id   AF-A0A4R8DTU1-F1
#
_cell.length_a   1.000
_cell.length_b   1.000
_cell.length_c   1.000
_cell.angle_alpha   90.00
_cell.angle_beta   90.00
_cell.angle_gamma   90.00
#
_symmetry.space_group_name_H-M   'P 1'
#
loop_
_entity.id
_entity.type
_entity.pdbx_description
1 polymer ?
#
loop_
_entity_poly.entity_id
_entity_poly.type
_entity_poly.pdbx_seq_one_letter_code
_entity_poly.pdbx_strand_id
1 'polypeptide(L)'
;MRPYDTQKWFLLQNKAIEVLVREGFTGFSMQKLAREAGLSVGSIYTYYQDKDELLLRCFGHAVGMETGAALRLFRPDMGLEKCYN
;
A
#
# COMPACT_ATOMS: atom_id res chain seq x y z
N MET A 1 18.11 -7.28 16.45
CA MET A 1 16.94 -6.79 15.69
C MET A 1 15.72 -7.52 16.20
N ARG A 2 14.68 -6.83 16.72
CA ARG A 2 13.44 -7.52 17.12
C ARG A 2 12.78 -8.10 15.85
N PRO A 3 12.21 -9.31 15.89
CA PRO A 3 11.51 -9.86 14.74
C PRO A 3 10.35 -8.94 14.36
N TYR A 4 10.21 -8.68 13.06
CA TYR A 4 9.08 -7.95 12.51
C TYR A 4 7.78 -8.65 12.91
N ASP A 5 6.91 -7.95 13.62
CA ASP A 5 5.56 -8.42 13.89
C ASP A 5 4.74 -8.25 12.62
N THR A 6 4.64 -9.34 11.86
CA THR A 6 3.96 -9.37 10.57
C THR A 6 2.49 -8.97 10.69
N GLN A 7 1.82 -9.27 11.83
CA GLN A 7 0.42 -8.86 12.04
C GLN A 7 0.30 -7.35 12.10
N LYS A 8 1.20 -6.68 12.84
CA LYS A 8 1.23 -5.21 12.91
C LYS A 8 1.56 -4.57 11.57
N TRP A 9 2.47 -5.17 10.81
CA TRP A 9 2.80 -4.68 9.47
C TRP A 9 1.58 -4.69 8.54
N PHE A 10 0.84 -5.81 8.48
CA PHE A 10 -0.38 -5.92 7.70
C PHE A 10 -1.48 -4.97 8.18
N LEU A 11 -1.67 -4.85 9.50
CA LEU A 11 -2.64 -3.92 10.09
C LEU A 11 -2.38 -2.48 9.63
N LEU A 12 -1.13 -2.03 9.69
CA LEU A 12 -0.75 -0.67 9.30
C LEU A 12 -1.01 -0.40 7.81
N GLN A 13 -0.73 -1.36 6.92
CA GLN A 13 -1.03 -1.18 5.49
C GLN A 13 -2.52 -1.11 5.23
N ASN A 14 -3.31 -2.04 5.78
CA ASN A 14 -4.75 -2.06 5.58
C ASN A 14 -5.39 -0.76 6.08
N LYS A 15 -5.04 -0.31 7.29
CA LYS A 15 -5.53 0.95 7.85
C LYS A 15 -5.08 2.16 7.03
N ALA A 16 -3.85 2.14 6.50
CA ALA A 16 -3.38 3.22 5.65
C ALA A 16 -4.18 3.30 4.34
N ILE A 17 -4.43 2.17 3.69
CA ILE A 17 -5.25 2.08 2.48
C ILE A 17 -6.68 2.56 2.75
N GLU A 18 -7.30 2.14 3.86
CA GLU A 18 -8.64 2.59 4.25
C GLU A 18 -8.73 4.12 4.38
N VAL A 19 -7.75 4.75 5.05
CA VAL A 19 -7.72 6.21 5.21
C VAL A 19 -7.48 6.90 3.86
N LEU A 20 -6.59 6.37 3.01
CA LEU A 20 -6.32 6.92 1.69
C LEU A 20 -7.53 6.86 0.77
N VAL A 21 -8.27 5.74 0.76
CA VAL A 21 -9.48 5.58 -0.04
C VAL A 21 -10.57 6.55 0.43
N ARG A 22 -10.71 6.73 1.74
CA ARG A 22 -11.77 7.57 2.33
C ARG A 22 -11.48 9.07 2.22
N GLU A 23 -10.21 9.48 2.35
CA GLU A 23 -9.85 10.88 2.59
C GLU A 23 -8.78 11.42 1.64
N GLY A 24 -8.26 10.58 0.74
CA GLY A 24 -7.17 10.91 -0.17
C GLY A 24 -5.84 11.19 0.55
N PHE A 25 -4.84 11.57 -0.24
CA PHE A 25 -3.49 11.86 0.27
C PHE A 25 -3.46 13.05 1.22
N THR A 26 -4.23 14.10 0.92
CA THR A 26 -4.25 15.34 1.71
C THR A 26 -4.86 15.11 3.09
N GLY A 27 -5.82 14.18 3.20
CA GLY A 27 -6.41 13.77 4.47
C GLY A 27 -5.56 12.81 5.29
N PHE A 28 -4.48 12.28 4.73
CA PHE A 28 -3.65 11.26 5.36
C PHE A 28 -2.55 11.85 6.26
N SER A 29 -2.39 11.30 7.47
CA SER A 29 -1.26 11.62 8.35
C SER A 29 -0.86 10.43 9.23
N MET A 30 0.39 10.41 9.67
CA MET A 30 0.92 9.35 10.56
C MET A 30 0.18 9.32 11.90
N GLN A 31 -0.22 10.48 12.43
CA GLN A 31 -1.00 10.60 13.66
C GLN A 31 -2.41 10.03 13.50
N LYS A 32 -3.03 10.21 12.33
CA LYS A 32 -4.35 9.63 12.03
C LYS A 32 -4.25 8.12 11.92
N LEU A 33 -3.26 7.62 11.18
CA LEU A 33 -3.01 6.18 11.07
C LEU A 33 -2.78 5.54 12.44
N ALA A 34 -1.98 6.18 13.30
CA ALA A 34 -1.71 5.69 14.67
C ALA A 34 -3.01 5.51 15.47
N ARG A 35 -3.89 6.51 15.41
CA ARG A 35 -5.20 6.49 16.07
C ARG A 35 -6.09 5.37 15.53
N GLU A 36 -6.19 5.25 14.21
CA GLU A 36 -7.01 4.24 13.52
C GLU A 36 -6.48 2.81 13.75
N ALA A 37 -5.17 2.65 13.91
CA ALA A 37 -4.53 1.37 14.19
C ALA A 37 -4.46 1.04 15.70
N GLY A 38 -4.85 1.97 16.59
CA GLY A 38 -4.72 1.79 18.04
C GLY A 38 -3.26 1.68 18.51
N LEU A 39 -2.33 2.33 17.81
CA LEU A 39 -0.89 2.28 18.06
C LEU A 39 -0.32 3.66 18.37
N SER A 40 0.88 3.69 18.96
CA SER A 40 1.63 4.94 19.04
C SER A 40 2.24 5.28 17.68
N VAL A 41 2.43 6.57 17.40
CA VAL A 41 3.13 7.01 16.18
C VAL A 41 4.55 6.41 16.12
N GLY A 42 5.25 6.35 17.26
CA GLY A 42 6.57 5.71 17.35
C GLY A 42 6.55 4.23 16.98
N SER A 43 5.47 3.51 17.28
CA SER A 43 5.27 2.12 16.86
C SER A 43 5.10 1.99 15.35
N ILE A 44 4.62 3.00 14.64
CA ILE A 44 4.56 2.98 13.17
C ILE A 44 5.97 3.15 12.60
N TYR A 45 6.75 4.06 13.20
CA TYR A 45 8.12 4.33 12.78
C TYR A 45 9.09 3.16 12.99
N THR A 46 8.67 2.10 13.70
CA THR A 46 9.45 0.84 13.72
C THR A 46 9.26 -0.01 12.45
N TYR A 47 8.26 0.29 11.62
CA TYR A 47 7.97 -0.43 10.36
C TYR A 47 8.20 0.40 9.11
N TYR A 48 8.10 1.73 9.21
CA TYR A 48 8.23 2.65 8.09
C TYR A 48 9.04 3.86 8.54
N GLN A 49 10.04 4.25 7.77
CA GLN A 49 10.89 5.41 8.06
C GLN A 49 10.09 6.71 8.06
N ASP A 50 9.19 6.85 7.09
CA ASP A 50 8.41 8.05 6.88
C ASP A 50 7.06 7.74 6.20
N LYS A 51 6.27 8.80 6.00
CA LYS A 51 4.98 8.74 5.34
C LYS A 51 5.12 8.22 3.91
N ASP A 52 6.14 8.66 3.19
CA ASP A 52 6.28 8.40 1.77
C ASP A 52 6.68 6.93 1.53
N GLU A 53 7.54 6.36 2.37
CA GLU A 53 7.84 4.93 2.35
C GLU A 53 6.56 4.09 2.58
N LEU A 54 5.77 4.42 3.60
CA LEU A 54 4.50 3.74 3.88
C LEU A 54 3.56 3.81 2.67
N LEU A 55 3.39 4.99 2.09
CA LEU A 55 2.52 5.20 0.94
C LEU A 55 3.02 4.38 -0.26
N LEU A 56 4.32 4.43 -0.57
CA LEU A 56 4.92 3.65 -1.66
C LEU A 56 4.69 2.15 -1.49
N ARG A 57 4.76 1.63 -0.26
CA ARG A 57 4.45 0.22 0.06
C ARG A 57 2.98 -0.10 -0.19
N CYS A 58 2.06 0.79 0.19
CA CYS A 58 0.63 0.64 -0.08
C CYS A 58 0.35 0.65 -1.60
N PHE A 59 0.98 1.55 -2.35
CA PHE A 59 0.88 1.57 -3.82
C PHE A 59 1.42 0.31 -4.46
N GLY A 60 2.61 -0.13 -4.04
CA GLY A 60 3.21 -1.37 -4.54
C GLY A 60 2.32 -2.59 -4.30
N HIS A 61 1.63 -2.65 -3.14
CA HIS A 61 0.67 -3.69 -2.86
C HIS A 61 -0.54 -3.65 -3.80
N ALA A 62 -1.17 -2.47 -3.96
CA ALA A 62 -2.33 -2.31 -4.84
C ALA A 62 -1.99 -2.61 -6.32
N VAL A 63 -0.91 -2.04 -6.83
CA VAL A 63 -0.47 -2.23 -8.22
C VAL A 63 0.01 -3.66 -8.47
N GLY A 64 0.66 -4.30 -7.50
CA GLY A 64 1.10 -5.69 -7.61
C GLY A 64 -0.08 -6.65 -7.81
N MET A 65 -1.21 -6.41 -7.12
CA MET A 65 -2.44 -7.19 -7.31
C MET A 65 -2.99 -7.07 -8.73
N GLU A 66 -3.05 -5.85 -9.26
CA GLU A 66 -3.55 -5.58 -10.61
C GLU A 66 -2.61 -6.11 -11.69
N THR A 67 -1.30 -5.92 -11.52
CA THR A 67 -0.28 -6.40 -12.46
C THR A 67 -0.31 -7.93 -12.55
N GLY A 68 -0.43 -8.63 -11.42
CA GLY A 68 -0.56 -10.09 -11.43
C GLY A 68 -1.81 -10.58 -12.15
N ALA A 69 -2.92 -9.85 -12.07
CA ALA A 69 -4.14 -10.16 -12.81
C ALA A 69 -3.99 -9.85 -14.31
N ALA A 70 -3.42 -8.68 -14.65
CA ALA A 70 -3.17 -8.27 -16.02
C ALA A 70 -2.20 -9.23 -16.73
N LEU A 71 -1.12 -9.67 -16.06
CA LEU A 71 -0.16 -10.64 -16.60
C LEU A 71 -0.79 -12.00 -16.90
N ARG A 72 -1.78 -12.44 -16.12
CA ARG A 72 -2.53 -13.67 -16.42
C ARG A 72 -3.36 -13.56 -17.70
N LEU A 73 -3.79 -12.35 -18.05
CA LEU A 73 -4.51 -12.05 -19.28
C LEU A 73 -3.57 -11.63 -20.42
N PHE A 74 -2.30 -11.38 -20.12
CA PHE A 74 -1.33 -10.90 -21.10
C PHE A 74 -0.99 -12.01 -22.09
N ARG A 75 -1.35 -11.74 -23.35
CA ARG A 75 -1.08 -12.59 -24.51
C ARG A 75 0.14 -12.02 -25.25
N PRO A 76 1.35 -12.59 -25.08
CA PRO A 76 2.57 -12.04 -25.67
C PRO A 76 2.59 -12.10 -27.20
N ASP A 77 1.68 -12.87 -27.81
CA ASP A 77 1.45 -12.97 -29.25
C ASP A 77 0.61 -11.81 -29.83
N MET A 78 0.01 -10.98 -28.97
CA MET A 78 -0.78 -9.81 -29.39
C MET A 78 0.15 -8.61 -29.55
N GLY A 79 0.61 -8.36 -30.78
CA GLY A 79 1.35 -7.14 -31.11
C GLY A 79 0.55 -5.88 -30.72
N LEU A 80 1.22 -4.89 -30.12
CA LEU A 80 0.63 -3.63 -29.64
C LEU A 80 -0.13 -2.85 -30.73
N GLU A 81 0.10 -3.21 -31.99
CA GLU A 81 -0.51 -2.63 -33.20
C GLU A 81 -2.02 -2.92 -33.33
N LYS A 82 -2.55 -3.92 -32.62
CA LYS A 82 -3.98 -4.31 -32.71
C LYS A 82 -4.89 -3.70 -31.63
N CYS A 83 -4.33 -2.95 -30.68
CA CYS A 83 -5.09 -2.43 -29.52
C CYS A 83 -5.69 -1.03 -29.75
N TYR A 84 -5.44 -0.40 -30.90
CA TYR A 84 -6.06 0.86 -31.33
C TYR A 84 -6.71 0.65 -32.71
N ASN A 85 -7.94 0.13 -32.72
CA ASN A 85 -8.92 0.28 -33.80
C ASN A 85 -10.32 0.15 -33.20
#